data_AF-A0A158HWG2-F1
#
_entry.id   AF-A0A158HWG2-F1
#
_cell.length_a   1.000
_cell.length_b   1.000
_cell.length_c   1.000
_cell.angle_alpha   90.00
_cell.angle_beta   90.00
_cell.angle_gamma   90.00
#
_symmetry.space_group_name_H-M   'P 1'
#
loop_
_entity.id
_entity.type
_entity.pdbx_description
1 polymer ?
#
loop_
_entity_poly.entity_id
_entity_poly.type
_entity_poly.pdbx_seq_one_letter_code
_entity_poly.pdbx_strand_id
1 'polypeptide(L)'
;MPQCVEARHNTMHAMPDAALRAAPAGVVSEAAVALRCTTPARQTFHLTGHDQSGKQNMNNVLSIQSHVVFGHAGNSAAVFPMRRLGVNVWPLNTVQFSNHTQYGRWTGSAFDADELQNVIEGIGAIGVLARCNAVLSGYMGTPEQGRAVVEIVKMVKAVNPRALYFCDPVMGQTGGCTVAPGIEDFLVTTMPEIADAIMPNHVELEKLVGRPIETVEEAVDACREIIARGPRTVLVKHLLDRNSRADTFNMLAVTPTEAWFAQRPLYPFARQPVGVGDLTSAVFVARTLQGDSLRNALEHTLAAVNAVVRATYEAGRYELEIVASQDEIAKPIDRFPAIRVTGTEMVKGG
;
A
#
# COMPACT_ATOMS: atom_id res chain seq x y z
N MET A 1 17.44 30.55 -39.30
CA MET A 1 17.84 29.96 -40.58
C MET A 1 18.80 28.81 -40.32
N PRO A 2 18.68 27.69 -41.06
CA PRO A 2 18.63 26.36 -40.45
C PRO A 2 19.56 25.32 -41.13
N GLN A 3 19.71 24.15 -40.51
CA GLN A 3 19.84 22.83 -41.16
C GLN A 3 19.16 21.83 -40.21
N CYS A 4 17.90 21.40 -40.37
CA CYS A 4 17.28 20.58 -41.43
C CYS A 4 18.02 19.27 -41.72
N VAL A 5 17.55 18.18 -41.10
CA VAL A 5 17.63 16.83 -41.67
C VAL A 5 16.23 16.21 -41.58
N GLU A 6 15.62 16.07 -42.75
CA GLU A 6 14.37 15.39 -43.00
C GLU A 6 14.56 13.86 -42.90
N ALA A 7 13.57 13.16 -42.34
CA ALA A 7 13.37 11.74 -42.61
C ALA A 7 11.97 11.55 -43.21
N ARG A 8 11.97 10.89 -44.36
CA ARG A 8 10.93 10.92 -45.39
C ARG A 8 9.70 10.09 -45.03
N HIS A 9 8.55 10.58 -45.47
CA HIS A 9 7.35 9.79 -45.74
C HIS A 9 7.64 8.69 -46.76
N ASN A 10 7.01 7.52 -46.57
CA ASN A 10 6.69 6.64 -47.69
C ASN A 10 5.25 6.15 -47.51
N THR A 11 4.39 6.57 -48.44
CA THR A 11 3.01 6.12 -48.65
C THR A 11 2.95 5.10 -49.78
N MET A 12 1.82 4.37 -49.80
CA MET A 12 1.29 3.46 -50.83
C MET A 12 1.68 1.97 -50.75
N HIS A 13 0.70 1.13 -50.40
CA HIS A 13 -0.22 0.59 -51.41
C HIS A 13 -1.49 -0.02 -50.79
N ALA A 14 -2.60 0.15 -51.49
CA ALA A 14 -3.92 -0.35 -51.16
C ALA A 14 -4.22 -1.70 -51.83
N MET A 15 -4.96 -2.57 -51.11
CA MET A 15 -6.08 -3.46 -51.53
C MET A 15 -5.79 -4.59 -52.55
N PRO A 16 -6.47 -5.78 -52.49
CA PRO A 16 -7.93 -5.87 -52.41
C PRO A 16 -8.58 -6.99 -51.54
N ASP A 17 -9.88 -6.79 -51.35
CA ASP A 17 -10.94 -7.69 -50.86
C ASP A 17 -10.91 -9.13 -51.42
N ALA A 18 -11.34 -10.10 -50.60
CA ALA A 18 -12.32 -11.12 -51.01
C ALA A 18 -12.91 -11.95 -49.85
N ALA A 19 -14.24 -11.88 -49.77
CA ALA A 19 -15.19 -13.01 -49.62
C ALA A 19 -15.39 -13.73 -48.27
N LEU A 20 -16.47 -13.33 -47.61
CA LEU A 20 -17.72 -14.10 -47.42
C LEU A 20 -17.59 -15.63 -47.18
N ARG A 21 -17.99 -16.09 -45.99
CA ARG A 21 -18.80 -17.32 -45.82
C ARG A 21 -19.53 -17.31 -44.47
N ALA A 22 -20.85 -17.51 -44.56
CA ALA A 22 -21.80 -17.58 -43.45
C ALA A 22 -22.18 -19.03 -43.10
N ALA A 23 -22.64 -19.19 -41.85
CA ALA A 23 -23.60 -20.18 -41.34
C ALA A 23 -23.13 -21.64 -41.11
N PRO A 24 -23.76 -22.43 -40.19
CA PRO A 24 -25.09 -22.19 -39.61
C PRO A 24 -25.25 -22.32 -38.08
N ALA A 25 -26.44 -21.88 -37.67
CA ALA A 25 -27.04 -21.99 -36.36
C ALA A 25 -27.22 -23.45 -35.90
N GLY A 26 -27.02 -23.68 -34.61
CA GLY A 26 -27.33 -24.93 -33.91
C GLY A 26 -27.99 -24.62 -32.57
N VAL A 27 -29.24 -25.07 -32.45
CA VAL A 27 -30.18 -24.96 -31.33
C VAL A 27 -29.68 -25.75 -30.12
N VAL A 28 -29.68 -25.17 -28.91
CA VAL A 28 -30.04 -25.91 -27.68
C VAL A 28 -30.45 -25.01 -26.51
N SER A 29 -31.71 -25.19 -26.12
CA SER A 29 -32.31 -25.25 -24.78
C SER A 29 -32.15 -24.09 -23.78
N GLU A 30 -33.31 -23.46 -23.52
CA GLU A 30 -33.64 -22.82 -22.25
C GLU A 30 -33.36 -23.75 -21.06
N ALA A 31 -32.73 -23.20 -20.02
CA ALA A 31 -32.82 -23.72 -18.66
C ALA A 31 -32.78 -22.52 -17.70
N ALA A 32 -33.96 -22.13 -17.24
CA ALA A 32 -34.13 -21.19 -16.15
C ALA A 32 -33.43 -21.71 -14.89
N VAL A 33 -32.45 -20.97 -14.38
CA VAL A 33 -31.90 -21.20 -13.04
C VAL A 33 -32.42 -20.10 -12.13
N ALA A 34 -33.33 -20.50 -11.24
CA ALA A 34 -33.96 -19.67 -10.25
C ALA A 34 -32.93 -19.00 -9.32
N LEU A 35 -33.01 -17.67 -9.21
CA LEU A 35 -32.40 -16.92 -8.12
C LEU A 35 -32.96 -17.44 -6.78
N ARG A 36 -32.10 -17.97 -5.93
CA ARG A 36 -32.35 -18.05 -4.49
C ARG A 36 -31.51 -17.02 -3.78
N CYS A 37 -32.17 -15.98 -3.28
CA CYS A 37 -31.66 -15.10 -2.24
C CYS A 37 -31.23 -15.96 -1.05
N THR A 38 -29.94 -15.92 -0.73
CA THR A 38 -29.43 -16.33 0.59
C THR A 38 -28.62 -15.18 1.16
N THR A 39 -28.98 -14.81 2.38
CA THR A 39 -28.41 -13.75 3.22
C THR A 39 -26.89 -13.94 3.37
N PRO A 40 -26.05 -12.89 3.33
CA PRO A 40 -24.61 -13.08 3.51
C PRO A 40 -24.32 -13.40 4.98
N ALA A 41 -23.84 -14.62 5.23
CA ALA A 41 -23.23 -15.01 6.49
C ALA A 41 -21.91 -14.23 6.68
N ARG A 42 -21.63 -13.82 7.92
CA ARG A 42 -20.35 -13.22 8.36
C ARG A 42 -19.17 -14.02 7.81
N GLN A 43 -18.42 -13.45 6.87
CA GLN A 43 -17.13 -13.98 6.44
C GLN A 43 -16.02 -13.39 7.30
N THR A 44 -15.50 -14.21 8.22
CA THR A 44 -14.15 -14.04 8.78
C THR A 44 -13.14 -14.46 7.72
N PHE A 45 -12.20 -13.58 7.38
CA PHE A 45 -11.13 -13.88 6.44
C PHE A 45 -10.11 -14.84 7.09
N HIS A 46 -10.12 -16.10 6.68
CA HIS A 46 -8.99 -17.01 6.87
C HIS A 46 -8.24 -17.12 5.53
N LEU A 47 -7.07 -16.49 5.42
CA LEU A 47 -6.21 -16.52 4.23
C LEU A 47 -5.37 -17.79 4.10
N THR A 48 -5.44 -18.73 5.04
CA THR A 48 -4.62 -19.95 5.01
C THR A 48 -5.26 -21.02 4.13
N GLY A 49 -4.96 -20.97 2.84
CA GLY A 49 -5.17 -22.11 1.94
C GLY A 49 -4.08 -23.16 2.17
N HIS A 50 -4.39 -24.24 2.88
CA HIS A 50 -3.54 -25.42 2.91
C HIS A 50 -3.58 -26.10 1.54
N ASP A 51 -2.44 -26.16 0.86
CA ASP A 51 -2.25 -27.10 -0.26
C ASP A 51 -2.27 -28.54 0.29
N GLN A 52 -2.77 -29.50 -0.49
CA GLN A 52 -2.87 -30.92 -0.14
C GLN A 52 -1.50 -31.58 0.16
N SER A 53 -0.40 -30.85 -0.02
CA SER A 53 0.96 -31.25 0.33
C SER A 53 1.41 -30.88 1.76
N GLY A 54 0.57 -30.20 2.56
CA GLY A 54 0.95 -29.75 3.91
C GLY A 54 1.96 -28.60 3.94
N LYS A 55 2.37 -28.06 2.78
CA LYS A 55 3.19 -26.85 2.70
C LYS A 55 2.30 -25.61 2.84
N GLN A 56 2.64 -24.73 3.78
CA GLN A 56 2.08 -23.39 3.87
C GLN A 56 2.29 -22.68 2.53
N ASN A 57 1.21 -22.28 1.86
CA ASN A 57 1.31 -21.44 0.66
C ASN A 57 1.86 -20.06 1.09
N MET A 58 3.10 -19.77 0.71
CA MET A 58 3.71 -18.47 1.01
C MET A 58 2.96 -17.35 0.27
N ASN A 59 2.57 -16.31 1.00
CA ASN A 59 1.92 -15.14 0.43
C ASN A 59 2.88 -14.35 -0.47
N ASN A 60 2.35 -13.79 -1.57
CA ASN A 60 3.09 -12.96 -2.51
C ASN A 60 2.50 -11.55 -2.54
N VAL A 61 3.37 -10.54 -2.40
CA VAL A 61 3.02 -9.11 -2.49
C VAL A 61 3.68 -8.50 -3.73
N LEU A 62 2.88 -7.90 -4.60
CA LEU A 62 3.37 -6.98 -5.63
C LEU A 62 3.54 -5.59 -4.99
N SER A 63 4.79 -5.14 -4.81
CA SER A 63 5.10 -3.87 -4.15
C SER A 63 5.51 -2.81 -5.17
N ILE A 64 4.63 -1.83 -5.40
CA ILE A 64 4.76 -0.77 -6.40
C ILE A 64 5.16 0.54 -5.70
N GLN A 65 6.46 0.81 -5.62
CA GLN A 65 7.02 1.94 -4.86
C GLN A 65 8.31 2.45 -5.49
N SER A 66 8.85 3.56 -4.97
CA SER A 66 10.18 4.03 -5.36
C SER A 66 11.30 3.05 -4.97
N HIS A 67 12.47 3.16 -5.60
CA HIS A 67 13.68 2.46 -5.21
C HIS A 67 14.85 3.44 -5.08
N VAL A 68 15.64 3.27 -4.03
CA VAL A 68 16.92 3.97 -3.83
C VAL A 68 18.08 2.97 -3.75
N VAL A 69 19.19 3.28 -4.42
CA VAL A 69 20.40 2.44 -4.43
C VAL A 69 21.15 2.54 -3.10
N PHE A 70 21.31 3.76 -2.59
CA PHE A 70 21.85 4.04 -1.26
C PHE A 70 20.72 4.45 -0.31
N GLY A 71 20.70 3.83 0.86
CA GLY A 71 19.73 4.13 1.92
C GLY A 71 18.41 3.36 1.81
N HIS A 72 17.41 3.82 2.56
CA HIS A 72 16.14 3.12 2.73
C HIS A 72 14.93 4.04 2.55
N ALA A 73 14.29 3.94 1.38
CA ALA A 73 13.00 4.57 1.08
C ALA A 73 12.24 3.72 0.03
N GLY A 74 10.91 3.72 0.09
CA GLY A 74 10.05 2.92 -0.78
C GLY A 74 10.35 1.42 -0.69
N ASN A 75 10.51 0.76 -1.84
CA ASN A 75 10.87 -0.67 -1.91
C ASN A 75 12.20 -0.98 -1.20
N SER A 76 13.15 -0.03 -1.13
CA SER A 76 14.42 -0.22 -0.40
C SER A 76 14.23 -0.23 1.13
N ALA A 77 13.09 0.26 1.63
CA ALA A 77 12.68 0.14 3.04
C ALA A 77 11.63 -0.96 3.27
N ALA A 78 10.83 -1.33 2.26
CA ALA A 78 9.69 -2.24 2.39
C ALA A 78 10.02 -3.71 2.08
N VAL A 79 10.81 -3.99 1.05
CA VAL A 79 10.99 -5.34 0.49
C VAL A 79 11.68 -6.28 1.47
N PHE A 80 12.78 -5.85 2.07
CA PHE A 80 13.55 -6.72 2.98
C PHE A 80 12.75 -7.07 4.26
N PRO A 81 12.10 -6.13 4.96
CA PRO A 81 11.28 -6.46 6.13
C PRO A 81 10.16 -7.46 5.83
N MET A 82 9.43 -7.31 4.72
CA MET A 82 8.39 -8.28 4.33
C MET A 82 8.97 -9.66 4.05
N ARG A 83 10.11 -9.74 3.34
CA ARG A 83 10.82 -11.00 3.11
C ARG A 83 11.30 -11.63 4.41
N ARG A 84 11.83 -10.82 5.33
CA ARG A 84 12.30 -11.26 6.65
C ARG A 84 11.15 -11.80 7.52
N LEU A 85 9.93 -11.34 7.28
CA LEU A 85 8.68 -11.80 7.88
C LEU A 85 8.03 -13.00 7.15
N GLY A 86 8.71 -13.58 6.16
CA GLY A 86 8.24 -14.79 5.48
C GLY A 86 7.20 -14.54 4.39
N VAL A 87 7.18 -13.35 3.80
CA VAL A 87 6.30 -13.00 2.67
C VAL A 87 7.15 -12.79 1.41
N ASN A 88 6.78 -13.41 0.29
CA ASN A 88 7.41 -13.14 -1.00
C ASN A 88 7.05 -11.75 -1.49
N VAL A 89 8.01 -11.06 -2.08
CA VAL A 89 7.80 -9.70 -2.62
C VAL A 89 8.29 -9.63 -4.05
N TRP A 90 7.41 -9.16 -4.93
CA TRP A 90 7.68 -8.80 -6.32
C TRP A 90 7.80 -7.27 -6.36
N PRO A 91 9.02 -6.71 -6.29
CA PRO A 91 9.21 -5.27 -6.33
C PRO A 91 9.04 -4.75 -7.76
N LEU A 92 8.04 -3.91 -7.98
CA LEU A 92 7.91 -3.08 -9.18
C LEU A 92 8.33 -1.66 -8.80
N ASN A 93 9.46 -1.20 -9.30
CA ASN A 93 10.04 0.08 -8.90
C ASN A 93 9.47 1.20 -9.79
N THR A 94 8.93 2.26 -9.19
CA THR A 94 8.41 3.44 -9.92
C THR A 94 9.51 4.42 -10.33
N VAL A 95 10.62 4.41 -9.60
CA VAL A 95 11.85 5.16 -9.89
C VAL A 95 13.05 4.34 -9.42
N GLN A 96 14.22 4.62 -9.98
CA GLN A 96 15.50 4.18 -9.44
C GLN A 96 16.40 5.39 -9.23
N PHE A 97 16.57 5.79 -7.97
CA PHE A 97 17.41 6.92 -7.59
C PHE A 97 18.67 6.50 -6.85
N SER A 98 19.71 7.34 -6.91
CA SER A 98 20.96 7.14 -6.17
C SER A 98 20.72 7.10 -4.67
N ASN A 99 19.86 7.98 -4.16
CA ASN A 99 19.51 8.17 -2.75
C ASN A 99 18.15 8.89 -2.68
N HIS A 100 17.54 8.94 -1.50
CA HIS A 100 16.24 9.60 -1.33
C HIS A 100 16.34 11.14 -1.48
N THR A 101 15.24 11.80 -1.83
CA THR A 101 15.21 13.23 -2.21
C THR A 101 15.59 14.17 -1.06
N GLN A 102 15.33 13.79 0.19
CA GLN A 102 15.64 14.67 1.33
C GLN A 102 17.13 15.04 1.42
N TYR A 103 18.07 14.31 0.83
CA TYR A 103 19.49 14.73 0.78
C TYR A 103 19.72 16.05 0.03
N GLY A 104 18.70 16.59 -0.64
CA GLY A 104 18.76 17.85 -1.40
C GLY A 104 19.37 17.70 -2.80
N ARG A 105 19.92 16.53 -3.11
CA ARG A 105 20.45 16.14 -4.42
C ARG A 105 20.36 14.65 -4.59
N TRP A 106 20.03 14.22 -5.80
CA TRP A 106 19.97 12.81 -6.21
C TRP A 106 20.10 12.74 -7.73
N THR A 107 20.42 11.55 -8.23
CA THR A 107 20.41 11.23 -9.66
C THR A 107 19.59 9.97 -9.90
N GLY A 108 19.18 9.72 -11.13
CA GLY A 108 18.47 8.51 -11.53
C GLY A 108 17.30 8.81 -12.46
N SER A 109 16.41 7.84 -12.62
CA SER A 109 15.31 7.91 -13.59
C SER A 109 14.00 7.40 -13.00
N ALA A 110 12.89 7.93 -13.52
CA ALA A 110 11.55 7.40 -13.30
C ALA A 110 11.19 6.41 -14.40
N PHE A 111 10.40 5.39 -14.07
CA PHE A 111 9.75 4.52 -15.05
C PHE A 111 8.39 5.12 -15.39
N ASP A 112 8.03 5.15 -16.66
CA ASP A 112 6.72 5.67 -17.09
C ASP A 112 5.58 4.68 -16.78
N ALA A 113 4.35 5.18 -16.90
CA ALA A 113 3.14 4.43 -16.56
C ALA A 113 2.90 3.19 -17.44
N ASP A 114 3.37 3.23 -18.70
CA ASP A 114 3.19 2.13 -19.66
C ASP A 114 4.16 1.00 -19.33
N GLU A 115 5.41 1.32 -18.99
CA GLU A 115 6.40 0.33 -18.59
C GLU A 115 6.00 -0.40 -17.31
N LEU A 116 5.38 0.29 -16.34
CA LEU A 116 4.85 -0.35 -15.14
C LEU A 116 3.79 -1.42 -15.47
N GLN A 117 2.90 -1.14 -16.43
CA GLN A 117 1.87 -2.09 -16.85
C GLN A 117 2.48 -3.24 -17.67
N ASN A 118 3.36 -2.93 -18.61
CA ASN A 118 4.07 -3.91 -19.46
C ASN A 118 4.80 -4.99 -18.63
N VAL A 119 5.48 -4.59 -17.54
CA VAL A 119 6.13 -5.56 -16.64
C VAL A 119 5.11 -6.51 -16.00
N ILE A 120 3.94 -6.02 -15.60
CA ILE A 120 2.89 -6.85 -15.00
C ILE A 120 2.21 -7.76 -16.02
N GLU A 121 2.02 -7.29 -17.26
CA GLU A 121 1.57 -8.12 -18.37
C GLU A 121 2.55 -9.28 -18.60
N GLY A 122 3.85 -9.04 -18.55
CA GLY A 122 4.88 -10.08 -18.60
C GLY A 122 4.75 -11.14 -17.49
N ILE A 123 4.46 -10.71 -16.25
CA ILE A 123 4.16 -11.63 -15.12
C ILE A 123 2.86 -12.42 -15.38
N GLY A 124 1.86 -11.77 -15.97
CA GLY A 124 0.62 -12.41 -16.42
C GLY A 124 0.85 -13.47 -17.48
N ALA A 125 1.70 -13.18 -18.48
CA ALA A 125 1.99 -14.05 -19.61
C ALA A 125 2.66 -15.37 -19.20
N ILE A 126 3.46 -15.38 -18.13
CA ILE A 126 4.04 -16.61 -17.57
C ILE A 126 3.09 -17.35 -16.60
N GLY A 127 1.84 -16.88 -16.44
CA GLY A 127 0.78 -17.59 -15.72
C GLY A 127 0.88 -17.54 -14.19
N VAL A 128 1.68 -16.62 -13.61
CA VAL A 128 1.87 -16.55 -12.14
C VAL A 128 1.15 -15.41 -11.46
N LEU A 129 0.55 -14.47 -12.20
CA LEU A 129 -0.14 -13.30 -11.63
C LEU A 129 -1.28 -13.68 -10.66
N ALA A 130 -2.00 -14.78 -10.91
CA ALA A 130 -3.03 -15.32 -10.02
C ALA A 130 -2.51 -15.73 -8.62
N ARG A 131 -1.18 -15.84 -8.44
CA ARG A 131 -0.54 -16.11 -7.14
C ARG A 131 -0.30 -14.85 -6.31
N CYS A 132 -0.54 -13.65 -6.86
CA CYS A 132 -0.44 -12.39 -6.14
C CYS A 132 -1.54 -12.31 -5.08
N ASN A 133 -1.17 -12.24 -3.80
CA ASN A 133 -2.12 -12.15 -2.68
C ASN A 133 -2.43 -10.71 -2.28
N ALA A 134 -1.51 -9.79 -2.53
CA ALA A 134 -1.77 -8.37 -2.34
C ALA A 134 -0.93 -7.49 -3.26
N VAL A 135 -1.45 -6.30 -3.54
CA VAL A 135 -0.70 -5.18 -4.10
C VAL A 135 -0.47 -4.17 -2.98
N LEU A 136 0.74 -3.67 -2.85
CA LEU A 136 1.11 -2.56 -1.96
C LEU A 136 1.63 -1.42 -2.82
N SER A 137 0.97 -0.26 -2.79
CA SER A 137 1.49 0.97 -3.41
C SER A 137 2.00 1.94 -2.35
N GLY A 138 2.99 2.76 -2.74
CA GLY A 138 3.54 3.83 -1.93
C GLY A 138 3.81 5.06 -2.79
N TYR A 139 5.02 5.62 -2.72
CA TYR A 139 5.38 6.78 -3.53
C TYR A 139 5.13 6.58 -5.04
N MET A 140 4.32 7.48 -5.60
CA MET A 140 4.04 7.64 -7.02
C MET A 140 4.42 9.06 -7.43
N GLY A 141 5.25 9.20 -8.47
CA GLY A 141 5.78 10.49 -8.90
C GLY A 141 4.76 11.36 -9.64
N THR A 142 3.79 10.75 -10.34
CA THR A 142 2.81 11.45 -11.18
C THR A 142 1.41 10.82 -11.13
N PRO A 143 0.34 11.57 -11.49
CA PRO A 143 -1.01 11.01 -11.64
C PRO A 143 -1.08 9.83 -12.62
N GLU A 144 -0.26 9.82 -13.68
CA GLU A 144 -0.20 8.75 -14.66
C GLU A 144 0.28 7.44 -14.03
N GLN A 145 1.31 7.50 -13.17
CA GLN A 145 1.72 6.33 -12.37
C GLN A 145 0.59 5.90 -11.43
N GLY A 146 -0.15 6.84 -10.83
CA GLY A 146 -1.34 6.55 -10.03
C GLY A 146 -2.41 5.78 -10.80
N ARG A 147 -2.70 6.18 -12.05
CA ARG A 147 -3.63 5.47 -12.94
C ARG A 147 -3.11 4.07 -13.32
N ALA A 148 -1.82 3.93 -13.63
CA ALA A 148 -1.22 2.63 -13.89
C ALA A 148 -1.35 1.67 -12.70
N VAL A 149 -1.17 2.15 -11.47
CA VAL A 149 -1.39 1.35 -10.26
C VAL A 149 -2.83 0.85 -10.18
N VAL A 150 -3.82 1.70 -10.49
CA VAL A 150 -5.24 1.29 -10.51
C VAL A 150 -5.48 0.18 -11.54
N GLU A 151 -4.92 0.30 -12.75
CA GLU A 151 -5.06 -0.75 -13.78
C GLU A 151 -4.35 -2.04 -13.37
N ILE A 152 -3.17 -1.96 -12.77
CA ILE A 152 -2.45 -3.13 -12.24
C ILE A 152 -3.27 -3.84 -11.15
N VAL A 153 -3.89 -3.09 -10.24
CA VAL A 153 -4.77 -3.66 -9.21
C VAL A 153 -5.96 -4.37 -9.85
N LYS A 154 -6.57 -3.80 -10.90
CA LYS A 154 -7.65 -4.45 -11.65
C LYS A 154 -7.18 -5.74 -12.33
N MET A 155 -6.02 -5.73 -12.98
CA MET A 155 -5.42 -6.91 -13.61
C MET A 155 -5.20 -8.04 -12.59
N VAL A 156 -4.63 -7.72 -11.43
CA VAL A 156 -4.42 -8.68 -10.35
C VAL A 156 -5.76 -9.23 -9.82
N LYS A 157 -6.73 -8.36 -9.52
CA LYS A 157 -8.04 -8.77 -8.99
C LYS A 157 -8.88 -9.55 -10.00
N ALA A 158 -8.70 -9.34 -11.30
CA ALA A 158 -9.38 -10.11 -12.34
C ALA A 158 -8.98 -11.59 -12.31
N VAL A 159 -7.71 -11.90 -12.04
CA VAL A 159 -7.20 -13.28 -11.96
C VAL A 159 -7.17 -13.85 -10.54
N ASN A 160 -7.18 -13.00 -9.51
CA ASN A 160 -7.35 -13.38 -8.11
C ASN A 160 -8.30 -12.39 -7.39
N PRO A 161 -9.61 -12.65 -7.38
CA PRO A 161 -10.60 -11.78 -6.73
C PRO A 161 -10.43 -11.63 -5.22
N ARG A 162 -9.59 -12.47 -4.57
CA ARG A 162 -9.26 -12.38 -3.14
C ARG A 162 -8.03 -11.52 -2.87
N ALA A 163 -7.32 -11.05 -3.90
CA ALA A 163 -6.16 -10.20 -3.71
C ALA A 163 -6.57 -8.87 -3.08
N LEU A 164 -5.78 -8.40 -2.11
CA LEU A 164 -6.02 -7.14 -1.41
C LEU A 164 -5.17 -6.01 -2.00
N TYR A 165 -5.69 -4.80 -2.04
CA TYR A 165 -4.92 -3.61 -2.35
C TYR A 165 -4.71 -2.74 -1.11
N PHE A 166 -3.45 -2.58 -0.71
CA PHE A 166 -3.00 -1.67 0.33
C PHE A 166 -2.39 -0.41 -0.31
N CYS A 167 -2.96 0.76 0.01
CA CYS A 167 -2.48 2.04 -0.47
C CYS A 167 -1.80 2.81 0.68
N ASP A 168 -0.51 3.09 0.54
CA ASP A 168 0.16 4.13 1.33
C ASP A 168 0.10 5.45 0.54
N PRO A 169 -0.75 6.42 0.94
CA PRO A 169 -1.03 7.61 0.15
C PRO A 169 0.05 8.69 0.37
N VAL A 170 1.27 8.43 -0.06
CA VAL A 170 2.43 9.32 0.16
C VAL A 170 2.25 10.66 -0.58
N MET A 171 1.98 11.75 0.16
CA MET A 171 1.74 13.10 -0.40
C MET A 171 2.93 14.07 -0.28
N GLY A 172 4.10 13.58 0.18
CA GLY A 172 5.38 14.29 0.08
C GLY A 172 5.63 15.50 1.00
N GLN A 173 4.61 16.11 1.60
CA GLN A 173 4.76 17.32 2.43
C GLN A 173 5.48 17.08 3.77
N THR A 174 5.25 15.96 4.44
CA THR A 174 5.86 15.68 5.77
C THR A 174 7.28 15.11 5.67
N GLY A 175 7.82 14.93 4.45
CA GLY A 175 9.07 14.21 4.22
C GLY A 175 9.91 14.71 3.05
N GLY A 176 9.75 15.97 2.62
CA GLY A 176 10.60 16.57 1.57
C GLY A 176 10.64 15.76 0.27
N CYS A 177 9.56 15.05 -0.05
CA CYS A 177 9.47 14.23 -1.25
C CYS A 177 8.74 15.04 -2.32
N THR A 178 9.41 15.30 -3.44
CA THR A 178 8.83 16.06 -4.54
C THR A 178 7.86 15.16 -5.29
N VAL A 179 6.61 15.60 -5.41
CA VAL A 179 5.58 14.97 -6.22
C VAL A 179 5.09 15.91 -7.31
N ALA A 180 4.65 15.38 -8.45
CA ALA A 180 4.08 16.21 -9.50
C ALA A 180 2.71 16.80 -9.08
N PRO A 181 2.34 17.98 -9.61
CA PRO A 181 1.01 18.54 -9.40
C PRO A 181 -0.10 17.54 -9.73
N GLY A 182 -1.14 17.50 -8.90
CA GLY A 182 -2.33 16.67 -9.10
C GLY A 182 -2.26 15.24 -8.54
N ILE A 183 -1.09 14.71 -8.12
CA ILE A 183 -1.07 13.38 -7.49
C ILE A 183 -1.80 13.38 -6.15
N GLU A 184 -1.72 14.47 -5.39
CA GLU A 184 -2.39 14.60 -4.10
C GLU A 184 -3.91 14.52 -4.27
N ASP A 185 -4.47 15.29 -5.20
CA ASP A 185 -5.89 15.23 -5.53
C ASP A 185 -6.31 13.83 -6.00
N PHE A 186 -5.48 13.17 -6.81
CA PHE A 186 -5.72 11.80 -7.26
C PHE A 186 -5.75 10.81 -6.09
N LEU A 187 -4.77 10.91 -5.17
CA LEU A 187 -4.71 10.09 -3.96
C LEU A 187 -5.92 10.31 -3.07
N VAL A 188 -6.37 11.56 -2.89
CA VAL A 188 -7.52 11.90 -2.05
C VAL A 188 -8.84 11.44 -2.66
N THR A 189 -9.04 11.66 -3.96
CA THR A 189 -10.33 11.46 -4.62
C THR A 189 -10.52 10.02 -5.11
N THR A 190 -9.49 9.40 -5.68
CA THR A 190 -9.61 8.12 -6.40
C THR A 190 -9.23 6.93 -5.54
N MET A 191 -8.08 6.97 -4.85
CA MET A 191 -7.53 5.77 -4.20
C MET A 191 -8.43 5.13 -3.13
N PRO A 192 -9.19 5.88 -2.31
CA PRO A 192 -10.10 5.27 -1.34
C PRO A 192 -11.17 4.38 -1.99
N GLU A 193 -11.61 4.67 -3.20
CA GLU A 193 -12.64 3.89 -3.90
C GLU A 193 -12.10 2.54 -4.44
N ILE A 194 -10.77 2.40 -4.52
CA ILE A 194 -10.09 1.24 -5.11
C ILE A 194 -9.43 0.35 -4.05
N ALA A 195 -8.92 0.97 -2.98
CA ALA A 195 -8.14 0.30 -1.94
C ALA A 195 -9.00 -0.57 -1.01
N ASP A 196 -8.50 -1.74 -0.64
CA ASP A 196 -9.06 -2.54 0.47
C ASP A 196 -8.57 -2.02 1.83
N ALA A 197 -7.39 -1.39 1.85
CA ALA A 197 -6.84 -0.72 3.02
C ALA A 197 -6.03 0.52 2.63
N ILE A 198 -6.09 1.57 3.44
CA ILE A 198 -5.31 2.80 3.24
C ILE A 198 -4.54 3.17 4.51
N MET A 199 -3.31 3.66 4.36
CA MET A 199 -2.37 3.79 5.48
C MET A 199 -1.82 5.22 5.63
N PRO A 200 -2.65 6.25 5.85
CA PRO A 200 -2.22 7.64 5.88
C PRO A 200 -1.41 7.99 7.15
N ASN A 201 -0.51 8.96 7.07
CA ASN A 201 -0.07 9.71 8.26
C ASN A 201 -1.13 10.79 8.62
N HIS A 202 -0.89 11.55 9.71
CA HIS A 202 -1.80 12.59 10.17
C HIS A 202 -2.21 13.60 9.08
N VAL A 203 -1.22 14.16 8.37
CA VAL A 203 -1.46 15.18 7.34
C VAL A 203 -2.23 14.58 6.16
N GLU A 204 -1.88 13.36 5.77
CA GLU A 204 -2.58 12.63 4.70
C GLU A 204 -4.02 12.30 5.13
N LEU A 205 -4.25 11.98 6.41
CA LEU A 205 -5.57 11.71 6.96
C LEU A 205 -6.44 12.97 6.91
N GLU A 206 -5.93 14.12 7.37
CA GLU A 206 -6.64 15.40 7.30
C GLU A 206 -7.00 15.78 5.86
N LYS A 207 -6.11 15.53 4.90
CA LYS A 207 -6.38 15.75 3.47
C LYS A 207 -7.45 14.80 2.92
N LEU A 208 -7.45 13.54 3.33
CA LEU A 208 -8.43 12.55 2.90
C LEU A 208 -9.86 12.89 3.35
N VAL A 209 -10.02 13.57 4.49
CA VAL A 209 -11.32 14.00 5.02
C VAL A 209 -11.61 15.51 4.86
N GLY A 210 -10.62 16.29 4.42
CA GLY A 210 -10.77 17.73 4.15
C GLY A 210 -10.97 18.59 5.41
N ARG A 211 -10.50 18.14 6.58
CA ARG A 211 -10.65 18.87 7.86
C ARG A 211 -9.51 18.56 8.84
N PRO A 212 -9.19 19.47 9.77
CA PRO A 212 -8.22 19.20 10.83
C PRO A 212 -8.71 18.11 11.78
N ILE A 213 -7.75 17.42 12.40
CA ILE A 213 -7.94 16.34 13.38
C ILE A 213 -6.97 16.60 14.52
N GLU A 214 -7.46 16.61 15.76
CA GLU A 214 -6.62 16.92 16.93
C GLU A 214 -6.60 15.80 17.98
N THR A 215 -7.57 14.88 17.96
CA THR A 215 -7.70 13.80 18.96
C THR A 215 -7.81 12.40 18.34
N VAL A 216 -7.59 11.38 19.17
CA VAL A 216 -7.78 9.98 18.78
C VAL A 216 -9.22 9.71 18.36
N GLU A 217 -10.21 10.26 19.05
CA GLU A 217 -11.64 10.09 18.74
C GLU A 217 -11.98 10.69 17.37
N GLU A 218 -11.53 11.92 17.09
CA GLU A 218 -11.72 12.57 15.80
C GLU A 218 -11.03 11.79 14.66
N ALA A 219 -9.86 11.22 14.93
CA ALA A 219 -9.13 10.39 13.98
C ALA A 219 -9.87 9.08 13.69
N VAL A 220 -10.50 8.45 14.70
CA VAL A 220 -11.33 7.26 14.49
C VAL A 220 -12.53 7.59 13.60
N ASP A 221 -13.20 8.71 13.83
CA ASP A 221 -14.33 9.14 13.01
C ASP A 221 -13.90 9.45 11.57
N ALA A 222 -12.77 10.15 11.39
CA ALA A 222 -12.17 10.39 10.08
C ALA A 222 -11.83 9.08 9.34
N CYS A 223 -11.28 8.08 10.06
CA CYS A 223 -11.03 6.76 9.48
C CYS A 223 -12.33 6.08 9.02
N ARG A 224 -13.43 6.21 9.78
CA ARG A 224 -14.73 5.63 9.40
C ARG A 224 -15.37 6.33 8.20
N GLU A 225 -15.18 7.64 8.06
CA GLU A 225 -15.58 8.38 6.86
C GLU A 225 -14.84 7.84 5.62
N ILE A 226 -13.53 7.58 5.74
CA ILE A 226 -12.75 6.99 4.65
C ILE A 226 -13.20 5.56 4.35
N ILE A 227 -13.45 4.74 5.38
CA ILE A 227 -13.96 3.37 5.24
C ILE A 227 -15.28 3.34 4.45
N ALA A 228 -16.16 4.32 4.67
CA ALA A 228 -17.43 4.43 3.93
C ALA A 228 -17.23 4.65 2.42
N ARG A 229 -16.03 5.08 1.97
CA ARG A 229 -15.69 5.26 0.56
C ARG A 229 -15.16 3.99 -0.12
N GLY A 230 -14.75 2.97 0.63
CA GLY A 230 -14.23 1.73 0.05
C GLY A 230 -13.38 0.85 0.98
N PRO A 231 -12.33 1.37 1.64
CA PRO A 231 -11.39 0.53 2.37
C PRO A 231 -12.06 -0.13 3.59
N ARG A 232 -11.69 -1.37 3.88
CA ARG A 232 -12.14 -2.07 5.11
C ARG A 232 -11.22 -1.80 6.30
N THR A 233 -10.04 -1.23 6.07
CA THR A 233 -9.05 -0.96 7.11
C THR A 233 -8.34 0.34 6.84
N VAL A 234 -8.17 1.17 7.88
CA VAL A 234 -7.32 2.35 7.87
C VAL A 234 -6.24 2.20 8.93
N LEU A 235 -4.98 2.33 8.54
CA LEU A 235 -3.85 2.43 9.47
C LEU A 235 -3.34 3.87 9.47
N VAL A 236 -3.62 4.62 10.53
CA VAL A 236 -2.97 5.91 10.73
C VAL A 236 -1.54 5.65 11.20
N LYS A 237 -0.59 5.65 10.27
CA LYS A 237 0.81 5.24 10.49
C LYS A 237 1.61 6.20 11.36
N HIS A 238 1.10 7.42 11.53
CA HIS A 238 1.56 8.40 12.52
C HIS A 238 0.41 9.36 12.83
N LEU A 239 -0.06 9.36 14.07
CA LEU A 239 -1.14 10.24 14.54
C LEU A 239 -0.57 11.33 15.45
N LEU A 240 -0.93 12.59 15.19
CA LEU A 240 -0.70 13.69 16.12
C LEU A 240 -1.96 13.80 17.00
N ASP A 241 -1.81 13.53 18.28
CA ASP A 241 -2.88 13.64 19.26
C ASP A 241 -2.47 14.67 20.31
N ARG A 242 -3.26 15.74 20.44
CA ARG A 242 -2.98 16.84 21.37
C ARG A 242 -2.98 16.39 22.84
N ASN A 243 -3.62 15.26 23.14
CA ASN A 243 -3.71 14.72 24.50
C ASN A 243 -2.55 13.78 24.84
N SER A 244 -1.78 13.36 23.83
CA SER A 244 -0.62 12.49 24.00
C SER A 244 0.58 13.29 24.51
N ARG A 245 1.49 12.59 25.19
CA ARG A 245 2.75 13.20 25.62
C ARG A 245 3.63 13.52 24.42
N ALA A 246 4.40 14.61 24.51
CA ALA A 246 5.28 15.05 23.44
C ALA A 246 6.40 14.05 23.09
N ASP A 247 6.73 13.12 24.01
CA ASP A 247 7.74 12.08 23.85
C ASP A 247 7.17 10.75 23.31
N THR A 248 5.94 10.75 22.79
CA THR A 248 5.27 9.56 22.26
C THR A 248 4.99 9.66 20.76
N PHE A 249 5.13 8.51 20.09
CA PHE A 249 4.72 8.31 18.71
C PHE A 249 3.48 7.42 18.70
N ASN A 250 2.41 7.90 18.07
CA ASN A 250 1.11 7.26 18.10
C ASN A 250 0.76 6.61 16.76
N MET A 251 0.12 5.45 16.83
CA MET A 251 -0.51 4.79 15.69
C MET A 251 -1.94 4.38 16.03
N LEU A 252 -2.80 4.36 15.01
CA LEU A 252 -4.19 3.95 15.11
C LEU A 252 -4.54 2.98 13.98
N ALA A 253 -5.20 1.87 14.29
CA ALA A 253 -5.74 0.95 13.29
C ALA A 253 -7.26 0.84 13.46
N VAL A 254 -8.01 1.09 12.39
CA VAL A 254 -9.48 1.18 12.40
C VAL A 254 -10.10 0.30 11.33
N THR A 255 -11.17 -0.39 11.69
CA THR A 255 -12.11 -1.10 10.80
C THR A 255 -13.54 -0.60 11.09
N PRO A 256 -14.57 -1.05 10.36
CA PRO A 256 -15.96 -0.71 10.70
C PRO A 256 -16.35 -1.03 12.16
N THR A 257 -15.74 -2.05 12.78
CA THR A 257 -16.17 -2.60 14.07
C THR A 257 -15.15 -2.48 15.20
N GLU A 258 -13.91 -2.11 14.88
CA GLU A 258 -12.80 -2.08 15.84
C GLU A 258 -11.89 -0.88 15.60
N ALA A 259 -11.38 -0.31 16.68
CA ALA A 259 -10.35 0.72 16.65
C ALA A 259 -9.33 0.40 17.76
N TRP A 260 -8.04 0.40 17.39
CA TRP A 260 -6.93 0.07 18.27
C TRP A 260 -5.88 1.17 18.19
N PHE A 261 -5.53 1.74 19.35
CA PHE A 261 -4.54 2.80 19.51
C PHE A 261 -3.31 2.24 20.22
N ALA A 262 -2.12 2.58 19.74
CA ALA A 262 -0.87 2.09 20.32
C ALA A 262 0.22 3.16 20.24
N GLN A 263 1.14 3.12 21.21
CA GLN A 263 2.18 4.14 21.36
C GLN A 263 3.55 3.51 21.57
N ARG A 264 4.58 4.14 20.98
CA ARG A 264 5.99 3.84 21.24
C ARG A 264 6.74 5.15 21.58
N PRO A 265 7.98 5.09 22.11
CA PRO A 265 8.80 6.29 22.27
C PRO A 265 9.00 7.05 20.95
N LEU A 266 8.93 8.38 21.02
CA LEU A 266 9.36 9.26 19.95
C LEU A 266 10.84 9.62 20.15
N TYR A 267 11.66 9.36 19.13
CA TYR A 267 13.10 9.61 19.18
C TYR A 267 13.43 10.99 18.56
N PRO A 268 14.14 11.87 19.28
CA PRO A 268 14.42 13.24 18.81
C PRO A 268 15.64 13.27 17.89
N PHE A 269 15.49 12.75 16.66
CA PHE A 269 16.55 12.86 15.66
C PHE A 269 16.80 14.32 15.27
N ALA A 270 18.08 14.69 15.13
CA ALA A 270 18.46 15.97 14.52
C ALA A 270 17.89 16.11 13.10
N ARG A 271 17.76 14.97 12.40
CA ARG A 271 17.12 14.87 11.10
C ARG A 271 16.34 13.56 11.03
N GLN A 272 15.03 13.65 10.84
CA GLN A 272 14.12 12.50 10.86
C GLN A 272 14.45 11.50 9.73
N PRO A 273 14.74 10.22 10.04
CA PRO A 273 15.02 9.19 9.04
C PRO A 273 13.90 9.03 8.01
N VAL A 274 14.28 8.83 6.74
CA VAL A 274 13.33 8.52 5.67
C VAL A 274 12.97 7.03 5.72
N GLY A 275 11.81 6.66 5.19
CA GLY A 275 11.42 5.26 5.05
C GLY A 275 10.69 4.65 6.26
N VAL A 276 10.50 5.40 7.36
CA VAL A 276 9.75 4.90 8.53
C VAL A 276 8.31 4.56 8.16
N GLY A 277 7.66 5.42 7.35
CA GLY A 277 6.31 5.16 6.83
C GLY A 277 6.25 3.93 5.94
N ASP A 278 7.18 3.81 4.98
CA ASP A 278 7.29 2.67 4.08
C ASP A 278 7.49 1.35 4.84
N LEU A 279 8.40 1.34 5.83
CA LEU A 279 8.63 0.21 6.73
C LEU A 279 7.36 -0.15 7.52
N THR A 280 6.66 0.85 8.05
CA THR A 280 5.44 0.67 8.85
C THR A 280 4.36 -0.02 8.01
N SER A 281 4.08 0.53 6.82
CA SER A 281 3.13 -0.03 5.86
C SER A 281 3.52 -1.46 5.45
N ALA A 282 4.79 -1.70 5.15
CA ALA A 282 5.30 -3.01 4.73
C ALA A 282 5.16 -4.09 5.82
N VAL A 283 5.54 -3.77 7.06
CA VAL A 283 5.40 -4.71 8.19
C VAL A 283 3.92 -5.00 8.44
N PHE A 284 3.05 -3.99 8.45
CA PHE A 284 1.62 -4.18 8.67
C PHE A 284 0.98 -5.07 7.60
N VAL A 285 1.33 -4.86 6.32
CA VAL A 285 0.89 -5.72 5.21
C VAL A 285 1.35 -7.16 5.41
N ALA A 286 2.64 -7.37 5.73
CA ALA A 286 3.16 -8.72 5.93
C ALA A 286 2.45 -9.45 7.09
N ARG A 287 2.24 -8.77 8.22
CA ARG A 287 1.52 -9.35 9.38
C ARG A 287 0.06 -9.66 9.05
N THR A 288 -0.61 -8.77 8.33
CA THR A 288 -1.99 -9.00 7.87
C THR A 288 -2.08 -10.24 6.97
N LEU A 289 -1.16 -10.41 6.03
CA LEU A 289 -1.14 -11.58 5.14
C LEU A 289 -0.80 -12.88 5.87
N GLN A 290 0.01 -12.82 6.93
CA GLN A 290 0.28 -13.96 7.82
C GLN A 290 -0.92 -14.33 8.70
N GLY A 291 -2.03 -13.58 8.62
CA GLY A 291 -3.28 -13.90 9.31
C GLY A 291 -3.40 -13.30 10.72
N ASP A 292 -2.56 -12.32 11.05
CA ASP A 292 -2.71 -11.60 12.33
C ASP A 292 -4.05 -10.86 12.41
N SER A 293 -4.62 -10.78 13.61
CA SER A 293 -5.72 -9.86 13.91
C SER A 293 -5.28 -8.41 13.74
N LEU A 294 -6.23 -7.47 13.56
CA LEU A 294 -5.91 -6.04 13.43
C LEU A 294 -5.01 -5.55 14.57
N ARG A 295 -5.35 -5.95 15.80
CA ARG A 295 -4.58 -5.65 17.01
C ARG A 295 -3.17 -6.21 16.94
N ASN A 296 -3.01 -7.49 16.63
CA ASN A 296 -1.69 -8.13 16.61
C ASN A 296 -0.80 -7.56 15.50
N ALA A 297 -1.39 -7.27 14.34
CA ALA A 297 -0.69 -6.61 13.23
C ALA A 297 -0.21 -5.21 13.64
N LEU A 298 -1.04 -4.42 14.33
CA LEU A 298 -0.67 -3.11 14.86
C LEU A 298 0.46 -3.22 15.90
N GLU A 299 0.31 -4.09 16.91
CA GLU A 299 1.30 -4.26 17.98
C GLU A 299 2.65 -4.73 17.44
N HIS A 300 2.67 -5.72 16.54
CA HIS A 300 3.91 -6.19 15.90
C HIS A 300 4.55 -5.10 15.05
N THR A 301 3.74 -4.39 14.24
CA THR A 301 4.24 -3.30 13.39
C THR A 301 4.91 -2.22 14.23
N LEU A 302 4.24 -1.77 15.29
CA LEU A 302 4.75 -0.74 16.18
C LEU A 302 6.06 -1.17 16.85
N ALA A 303 6.15 -2.42 17.32
CA ALA A 303 7.33 -2.96 17.97
C ALA A 303 8.51 -3.16 17.01
N ALA A 304 8.27 -3.73 15.82
CA ALA A 304 9.31 -3.92 14.80
C ALA A 304 9.87 -2.59 14.29
N VAL A 305 8.99 -1.61 14.03
CA VAL A 305 9.39 -0.26 13.64
C VAL A 305 10.16 0.43 14.77
N ASN A 306 9.71 0.27 16.03
CA ASN A 306 10.45 0.80 17.18
C ASN A 306 11.88 0.26 17.25
N ALA A 307 12.07 -1.04 17.05
CA ALA A 307 13.41 -1.65 17.09
C ALA A 307 14.35 -1.02 16.04
N VAL A 308 13.88 -0.87 14.81
CA VAL A 308 14.65 -0.22 13.73
C VAL A 308 14.95 1.24 14.07
N VAL A 309 13.95 2.00 14.50
CA VAL A 309 14.11 3.43 14.81
C VAL A 309 15.02 3.64 16.02
N ARG A 310 14.89 2.82 17.07
CA ARG A 310 15.78 2.81 18.24
C ARG A 310 17.22 2.56 17.83
N ALA A 311 17.48 1.47 17.09
CA ALA A 311 18.82 1.13 16.65
C ALA A 311 19.44 2.24 15.78
N THR A 312 18.62 2.85 14.91
CA THR A 312 19.03 4.00 14.08
C THR A 312 19.44 5.20 14.95
N TYR A 313 18.65 5.50 15.99
CA TYR A 313 18.92 6.59 16.91
C TYR A 313 20.18 6.35 17.74
N GLU A 314 20.32 5.17 18.34
CA GLU A 314 21.47 4.78 19.16
C GLU A 314 22.78 4.75 18.37
N ALA A 315 22.72 4.38 17.08
CA ALA A 315 23.86 4.41 16.18
C ALA A 315 24.20 5.82 15.66
N GLY A 316 23.39 6.84 15.96
CA GLY A 316 23.56 8.21 15.44
C GLY A 316 23.46 8.28 13.91
N ARG A 317 22.66 7.39 13.29
CA ARG A 317 22.54 7.25 11.84
C ARG A 317 21.34 8.04 11.31
N TYR A 318 21.43 8.39 10.03
CA TYR A 318 20.32 9.02 9.31
C TYR A 318 19.50 8.00 8.51
N GLU A 319 20.17 7.04 7.86
CA GLU A 319 19.50 5.91 7.21
C GLU A 319 19.03 4.90 8.25
N LEU A 320 17.87 4.28 8.01
CA LEU A 320 17.31 3.28 8.91
C LEU A 320 18.21 2.05 9.01
N GLU A 321 18.48 1.61 10.23
CA GLU A 321 19.24 0.38 10.54
C GLU A 321 18.37 -0.89 10.34
N ILE A 322 17.74 -1.03 9.17
CA ILE A 322 16.80 -2.11 8.83
C ILE A 322 17.49 -3.48 8.88
N VAL A 323 18.67 -3.59 8.27
CA VAL A 323 19.39 -4.87 8.18
C VAL A 323 19.99 -5.26 9.53
N ALA A 324 20.54 -4.29 10.28
CA ALA A 324 21.07 -4.53 11.61
C ALA A 324 19.97 -4.97 12.59
N SER A 325 18.74 -4.47 12.42
CA SER A 325 17.59 -4.77 13.28
C SER A 325 16.74 -5.95 12.77
N GLN A 326 17.22 -6.73 11.80
CA GLN A 326 16.40 -7.73 11.09
C GLN A 326 15.76 -8.80 11.99
N ASP A 327 16.43 -9.17 13.08
CA ASP A 327 15.93 -10.17 14.01
C ASP A 327 14.80 -9.60 14.87
N GLU A 328 14.91 -8.33 15.28
CA GLU A 328 13.82 -7.64 15.98
C GLU A 328 12.68 -7.24 15.05
N ILE A 329 12.90 -7.08 13.74
CA ILE A 329 11.79 -6.98 12.77
C ILE A 329 10.94 -8.26 12.81
N ALA A 330 11.61 -9.42 12.80
CA ALA A 330 10.94 -10.72 12.79
C ALA A 330 10.33 -11.09 14.14
N LYS A 331 11.02 -10.76 15.24
CA LYS A 331 10.66 -11.08 16.62
C LYS A 331 11.06 -9.92 17.54
N PRO A 332 10.23 -8.87 17.62
CA PRO A 332 10.53 -7.71 18.47
C PRO A 332 10.69 -8.12 19.94
N ILE A 333 11.65 -7.51 20.64
CA ILE A 333 11.88 -7.75 22.08
C ILE A 333 10.90 -6.91 22.90
N ASP A 334 10.76 -5.64 22.54
CA ASP A 334 9.84 -4.72 23.20
C ASP A 334 8.38 -5.02 22.86
N ARG A 335 7.48 -4.67 23.77
CA ARG A 335 6.04 -4.79 23.56
C ARG A 335 5.35 -3.47 23.81
N PHE A 336 4.50 -3.08 22.87
CA PHE A 336 3.69 -1.87 22.93
C PHE A 336 2.22 -2.28 22.81
N PRO A 337 1.55 -2.63 23.92
CA PRO A 337 0.19 -3.16 23.88
C PRO A 337 -0.77 -2.10 23.34
N ALA A 338 -1.61 -2.51 22.39
CA ALA A 338 -2.65 -1.65 21.84
C ALA A 338 -3.87 -1.62 22.78
N ILE A 339 -4.43 -0.43 22.93
CA ILE A 339 -5.63 -0.15 23.71
C ILE A 339 -6.80 -0.02 22.75
N ARG A 340 -7.94 -0.62 23.10
CA ARG A 340 -9.16 -0.49 22.31
C ARG A 340 -9.74 0.91 22.50
N VAL A 341 -10.02 1.61 21.41
CA VAL A 341 -10.74 2.88 21.46
C VAL A 341 -12.24 2.56 21.44
N THR A 342 -12.89 2.66 22.60
CA THR A 342 -14.35 2.56 22.71
C THR A 342 -14.94 3.92 22.39
N GLY A 343 -15.93 3.96 21.48
CA GLY A 343 -16.67 5.21 21.25
C GLY A 343 -17.30 5.69 22.55
N THR A 344 -17.34 7.00 22.75
CA THR A 344 -18.25 7.62 23.71
C THR A 344 -19.66 7.12 23.37
N GLU A 345 -20.25 6.31 24.24
CA GLU A 345 -21.69 6.15 24.23
C GLU A 345 -22.26 7.57 24.36
N MET A 346 -22.90 8.05 23.30
CA MET A 346 -23.83 9.15 23.40
C MET A 346 -24.87 8.73 24.44
N VAL A 347 -24.66 9.14 25.69
CA VAL A 347 -25.69 9.16 26.72
C VAL A 347 -26.77 10.06 26.16
N LYS A 348 -27.75 9.45 25.48
CA LYS A 348 -29.05 10.07 25.27
C LYS A 348 -29.66 10.20 26.67
N GLY A 349 -29.36 11.32 27.32
CA GLY A 349 -30.12 11.77 28.49
C GLY A 349 -31.58 11.84 28.09
N GLY A 350 -32.42 11.20 28.91
CA GLY A 350 -33.86 11.05 28.71
C GLY A 350 -34.68 12.28 29.06
#